data_AF-A0A077LZV9-F1
#
_entry.id   AF-A0A077LZV9-F1
#
_cell.length_a   1.000
_cell.length_b   1.000
_cell.length_c   1.000
_cell.angle_alpha   90.00
_cell.angle_beta   90.00
_cell.angle_gamma   90.00
#
_symmetry.space_group_name_H-M   'P 1'
#
loop_
_entity.id
_entity.type
_entity.pdbx_description
1 polymer ?
#
loop_
_entity_poly.entity_id
_entity_poly.type
_entity_poly.pdbx_seq_one_letter_code
_entity_poly.pdbx_strand_id
1 'polypeptide(L)' 'MIVCHCEVVRCSDIRDAADMGACTVNAVCGATGAARDCGGCVFTVKRVLCEHLAAQDAAEPVVREVAS' A
#
# COMPACT_ATOMS: atom_id res chain seq x y z
N MET A 1 -4.93 10.33 6.96
CA MET A 1 -4.68 9.81 8.31
C MET A 1 -3.24 9.36 8.41
N ILE A 2 -2.55 9.60 9.54
CA ILE A 2 -1.24 9.00 9.83
C ILE A 2 -1.45 7.53 10.21
N VAL A 3 -0.69 6.64 9.57
CA VAL A 3 -0.70 5.19 9.82
C VAL A 3 0.50 4.77 10.66
N CYS A 4 1.69 5.32 10.39
CA CYS A 4 2.91 5.06 11.17
C CYS A 4 3.37 6.35 11.84
N HIS A 5 3.53 6.34 13.16
CA HIS A 5 4.04 7.48 13.91
C HIS A 5 5.57 7.57 13.94
N CYS A 6 6.30 6.46 13.76
CA CYS A 6 7.76 6.44 13.78
C CYS A 6 8.34 7.20 12.57
N GLU A 7 7.89 6.82 11.37
CA GLU A 7 8.36 7.39 10.09
C GLU A 7 7.34 8.39 9.48
N VAL A 8 6.30 8.76 10.22
CA VAL A 8 5.28 9.75 9.81
C VAL A 8 4.56 9.38 8.48
N VAL A 9 4.36 8.08 8.26
CA VAL A 9 3.70 7.55 7.04
C VAL A 9 2.19 7.72 7.11
N ARG A 10 1.60 8.26 6.05
CA ARG A 10 0.15 8.47 5.87
C ARG A 10 -0.48 7.39 5.00
N CYS A 11 -1.81 7.29 5.05
CA CYS A 11 -2.56 6.44 4.12
C CYS A 11 -2.28 6.77 2.64
N SER A 12 -2.06 8.04 2.30
CA SER A 12 -1.72 8.47 0.93
C SER A 12 -0.42 7.82 0.49
N ASP A 13 0.61 7.88 1.32
CA ASP A 13 1.94 7.37 0.99
C ASP A 13 1.92 5.86 0.70
N ILE A 14 1.03 5.12 1.39
CA ILE A 14 0.79 3.69 1.14
C ILE A 14 0.10 3.46 -0.21
N ARG A 15 -0.89 4.29 -0.57
CA ARG A 15 -1.61 4.20 -1.84
C ARG A 15 -0.70 4.60 -2.99
N ASP A 16 0.06 5.67 -2.84
CA ASP A 16 1.05 6.12 -3.82
C ASP A 16 2.11 5.02 -4.05
N ALA A 17 2.58 4.36 -2.99
CA ALA A 17 3.47 3.21 -3.13
C ALA A 17 2.81 2.04 -3.88
N ALA A 18 1.54 1.75 -3.62
CA ALA A 18 0.80 0.72 -4.34
C ALA A 18 0.61 1.08 -5.82
N ASP A 19 0.30 2.34 -6.14
CA ASP A 19 0.18 2.85 -7.50
C ASP A 19 1.53 2.80 -8.25
N MET A 20 2.65 2.91 -7.52
CA MET A 20 4.01 2.66 -8.04
C MET A 20 4.39 1.17 -8.10
N GLY A 21 3.46 0.25 -7.78
CA GLY A 21 3.64 -1.20 -7.93
C GLY A 21 4.02 -1.95 -6.64
N ALA A 22 4.02 -1.32 -5.48
CA ALA A 22 4.26 -1.99 -4.20
C ALA A 22 3.02 -2.79 -3.74
N CYS A 23 2.71 -3.89 -4.43
CA CYS A 23 1.49 -4.69 -4.21
C CYS A 23 1.57 -5.66 -3.02
N THR A 24 2.59 -5.56 -2.17
CA THR A 24 2.72 -6.40 -0.96
C THR A 24 3.07 -5.55 0.25
N VAL A 25 2.68 -6.01 1.44
CA VAL A 25 3.01 -5.30 2.70
C VAL A 25 4.52 -5.08 2.83
N ASN A 26 5.33 -6.08 2.48
CA ASN A 26 6.78 -5.94 2.55
C ASN A 26 7.31 -4.87 1.57
N ALA A 27 6.80 -4.83 0.33
CA ALA A 27 7.17 -3.81 -0.64
C ALA A 27 6.78 -2.40 -0.16
N VAL A 28 5.58 -2.24 0.39
CA VAL A 28 5.14 -0.96 0.97
C VAL A 28 6.02 -0.54 2.14
N CYS A 29 6.32 -1.46 3.07
CA CYS A 29 7.21 -1.16 4.20
C CYS A 29 8.62 -0.76 3.72
N GLY A 30 9.12 -1.39 2.65
CA GLY A 30 10.39 -1.02 2.03
C GLY A 30 10.37 0.36 1.36
N ALA A 31 9.27 0.71 0.68
CA ALA A 31 9.13 1.98 -0.03
C ALA A 31 8.84 3.17 0.90
N THR A 32 8.15 2.95 2.01
CA THR A 32 7.63 4.03 2.88
C THR A 32 8.32 4.12 4.25
N GLY A 33 9.07 3.10 4.66
CA GLY A 33 9.61 3.01 6.02
C GLY A 33 8.60 2.54 7.08
N ALA A 34 7.32 2.35 6.74
CA ALA A 34 6.32 1.90 7.70
C ALA A 34 6.68 0.53 8.32
N ALA A 35 6.35 0.36 9.60
CA ALA A 35 6.55 -0.87 10.38
C ALA A 35 8.02 -1.35 10.53
N ARG A 36 9.00 -0.48 10.24
CA ARG A 36 10.43 -0.82 10.37
C ARG A 36 10.99 -0.62 11.78
N ASP A 37 10.43 0.29 12.58
CA ASP A 37 10.90 0.54 13.96
C ASP A 37 10.14 -0.27 15.01
N CYS A 38 8.92 0.16 15.38
CA CYS A 38 8.15 -0.48 16.45
C CYS A 38 7.18 -1.56 15.93
N GLY A 39 6.94 -1.62 14.61
CA GLY A 39 6.04 -2.59 13.97
C GLY A 39 4.54 -2.40 14.23
N GLY A 40 4.13 -1.55 15.17
CA GLY A 40 2.73 -1.44 15.64
C GLY A 40 1.70 -1.05 14.57
N CYS A 41 2.14 -0.43 13.46
CA CYS A 41 1.25 -0.04 12.37
C CYS A 41 1.03 -1.11 11.29
N VAL A 42 1.71 -2.27 11.34
CA VAL A 42 1.78 -3.24 10.22
C VAL A 42 0.40 -3.74 9.75
N PHE A 43 -0.54 -3.98 10.67
CA PHE A 43 -1.88 -4.44 10.32
C PHE A 43 -2.72 -3.33 9.66
N THR A 44 -2.54 -2.08 10.10
CA THR A 44 -3.18 -0.92 9.46
C THR A 44 -2.61 -0.69 8.05
N VAL A 45 -1.29 -0.86 7.87
CA VAL A 45 -0.67 -0.83 6.53
C VAL A 45 -1.29 -1.90 5.63
N LYS A 46 -1.37 -3.15 6.09
CA LYS A 46 -2.00 -4.24 5.36
C LYS A 46 -3.45 -3.92 4.98
N ARG A 47 -4.25 -3.41 5.92
CA ARG A 47 -5.64 -3.04 5.69
C ARG A 47 -5.76 -1.98 4.59
N VAL A 48 -5.01 -0.88 4.68
CA VAL A 48 -5.05 0.21 3.69
C VAL A 48 -4.62 -0.29 2.31
N LEU A 49 -3.57 -1.11 2.23
CA LEU A 49 -3.13 -1.71 0.98
C LEU A 49 -4.20 -2.61 0.37
N CYS A 50 -4.79 -3.52 1.15
CA CYS A 50 -5.84 -4.42 0.66
C CYS A 50 -7.10 -3.67 0.20
N GLU A 51 -7.54 -2.65 0.96
CA GLU A 51 -8.66 -1.80 0.58
C GLU A 51 -8.40 -1.08 -0.76
N HIS A 52 -7.18 -0.59 -0.97
CA HIS A 52 -6.78 0.08 -2.22
C HIS A 52 -6.75 -0.89 -3.40
N LEU A 53 -6.08 -2.03 -3.27
CA LEU A 53 -5.99 -3.02 -4.35
C LEU A 53 -7.37 -3.56 -4.75
N ALA A 54 -8.23 -3.87 -3.77
CA ALA A 54 -9.59 -4.30 -4.05
C ALA A 54 -10.42 -3.20 -4.77
N ALA A 55 -10.18 -1.92 -4.46
CA ALA A 55 -10.83 -0.82 -5.15
C ALA A 55 -10.32 -0.66 -6.59
N GLN A 56 -9.02 -0.89 -6.85
CA GLN A 56 -8.46 -0.91 -8.21
C GLN A 56 -9.05 -2.05 -9.04
N ASP A 57 -9.15 -3.25 -8.47
CA ASP A 57 -9.76 -4.41 -9.14
C ASP A 57 -11.25 -4.20 -9.45
N ALA A 58 -11.99 -3.51 -8.57
CA ALA A 58 -13.41 -3.21 -8.76
C ALA A 58 -13.67 -2.04 -9.72
N ALA A 59 -12.70 -1.14 -9.87
CA ALA A 59 -12.79 0.02 -10.75
C ALA A 59 -12.53 -0.33 -12.23
N GLU A 60 -12.11 -1.56 -12.54
CA GLU A 60 -11.80 -1.97 -13.90
C GLU A 60 -12.92 -2.82 -14.55
N PRO A 61 -13.78 -2.21 -15.39
CA PRO A 61 -14.33 -2.89 -16.55
C PRO A 61 -13.35 -2.71 -17.74
N VAL A 62 -12.61 -3.79 -18.08
CA VAL A 62 -11.90 -4.00 -19.37
C VAL A 62 -10.82 -2.96 -19.74
N VAL A 63 -9.52 -3.20 -19.45
CA VAL A 63 -8.42 -3.18 -20.44
C VAL A 63 -7.04 -3.56 -19.84
N ARG A 64 -6.63 -4.84 -19.97
CA ARG A 64 -5.26 -5.17 -20.45
C ARG A 64 -5.06 -6.65 -20.84
N GLU A 65 -5.22 -6.88 -22.13
CA GLU A 65 -4.31 -7.74 -22.89
C GLU A 65 -2.94 -7.02 -22.99
N VAL A 66 -1.87 -7.82 -23.13
CA VAL A 66 -0.41 -7.54 -23.15
C VAL A 66 0.28 -7.62 -21.77
N ALA A 67 1.21 -8.53 -21.53
CA ALA A 67 2.29 -8.96 -22.42
C ALA A 67 2.55 -10.48 -22.44
N SER A 68 2.84 -10.95 -23.66
CA SER A 68 3.55 -12.18 -24.00
C SER A 68 4.91 -12.33 -23.32
#